data_AF-G2WQR5-F1
#
_entry.id   AF-G2WQR5-F1
#
_cell.length_a   1.000
_cell.length_b   1.000
_cell.length_c   1.000
_cell.angle_alpha   90.00
_cell.angle_beta   90.00
_cell.angle_gamma   90.00
#
_symmetry.space_group_name_H-M   'P 1'
#
loop_
_entity.id
_entity.type
_entity.pdbx_description
1 polymer ?
#
loop_
_entity_poly.entity_id
_entity_poly.type
_entity_poly.pdbx_seq_one_letter_code
_entity_poly.pdbx_strand_id
1 'polypeptide(L)'
;MSGIGAAGLQLYNFGQTVSMVFFTDSWRPASFYDRVKENRQIGLHTLVLLDIKVKEQSVENMIRGRLVYEPPRYMTVGQCARQMLEIEEEKGEGAYGPDSLAIGAARVGGRTEKFVAGTLRELCDTDELLGAPLHSMVLLGRRTHELEHDYVKAFAVDKEAWSRIWNEEYGKQL
;
A
#
# COMPACT_ATOMS: atom_id res chain seq x y z
N MET A 1 3.35 12.53 -8.49
CA MET A 1 2.06 12.13 -7.86
C MET A 1 0.85 12.32 -8.78
N SER A 2 1.00 12.52 -10.10
CA SER A 2 -0.15 12.81 -10.97
C SER A 2 -1.02 11.59 -11.29
N GLY A 3 -0.44 10.43 -11.57
CA GLY A 3 -1.19 9.24 -11.97
C GLY A 3 -2.12 8.67 -10.89
N ILE A 4 -1.69 8.68 -9.62
CA ILE A 4 -2.47 8.09 -8.52
C ILE A 4 -3.77 8.86 -8.23
N GLY A 5 -3.93 10.08 -8.76
CA GLY A 5 -5.19 10.82 -8.70
C GLY A 5 -6.37 10.07 -9.33
N ALA A 6 -6.11 9.11 -10.24
CA ALA A 6 -7.12 8.23 -10.80
C ALA A 6 -7.83 7.36 -9.74
N ALA A 7 -7.22 7.14 -8.57
CA ALA A 7 -7.84 6.47 -7.43
C ALA A 7 -8.95 7.31 -6.76
N GLY A 8 -9.17 8.56 -7.20
CA GLY A 8 -10.19 9.46 -6.67
C GLY A 8 -9.82 10.18 -5.38
N LEU A 9 -8.56 10.04 -4.96
CA LEU A 9 -8.05 10.74 -3.78
C LEU A 9 -7.54 12.14 -4.12
N GLN A 10 -7.73 13.01 -3.16
CA GLN A 10 -7.50 14.42 -3.21
C GLN A 10 -5.96 14.66 -3.13
N LEU A 11 -5.28 14.96 -4.25
CA LEU A 11 -3.80 14.93 -4.35
C LEU A 11 -3.03 15.82 -3.33
N TYR A 12 -3.57 17.00 -3.03
CA TYR A 12 -3.11 17.92 -1.96
C TYR A 12 -3.21 17.33 -0.54
N ASN A 13 -3.93 16.22 -0.32
CA ASN A 13 -3.99 15.49 0.95
C ASN A 13 -2.98 14.33 1.01
N PHE A 14 -2.02 14.24 0.08
CA PHE A 14 -0.91 13.29 0.20
C PHE A 14 0.28 13.89 0.93
N GLY A 15 0.84 13.12 1.85
CA GLY A 15 2.06 13.46 2.56
C GLY A 15 3.31 12.90 1.88
N GLN A 16 4.35 12.66 2.68
CA GLN A 16 5.59 12.09 2.18
C GLN A 16 5.36 10.69 1.60
N THR A 17 5.82 10.46 0.36
CA THR A 17 5.80 9.13 -0.26
C THR A 17 6.88 8.25 0.38
N VAL A 18 6.57 6.97 0.59
CA VAL A 18 7.49 5.98 1.14
C VAL A 18 7.72 4.83 0.15
N SER A 19 8.75 4.03 0.38
CA SER A 19 9.01 2.81 -0.39
C SER A 19 9.03 1.61 0.54
N MET A 20 8.32 0.55 0.16
CA MET A 20 8.35 -0.75 0.81
C MET A 20 9.32 -1.65 0.06
N VAL A 21 10.22 -2.32 0.79
CA VAL A 21 11.20 -3.27 0.24
C VAL A 21 10.87 -4.69 0.67
N PHE A 22 11.27 -5.69 -0.10
CA PHE A 22 11.08 -7.08 0.31
C PHE A 22 11.82 -7.37 1.61
N PHE A 23 11.09 -7.95 2.58
CA PHE A 23 11.73 -8.50 3.78
C PHE A 23 12.47 -9.79 3.45
N THR A 24 13.55 -10.02 4.20
CA THR A 24 14.27 -11.29 4.25
C THR A 24 14.30 -11.77 5.69
N ASP A 25 14.70 -13.02 5.90
CA ASP A 25 14.76 -13.60 7.25
C ASP A 25 15.67 -12.82 8.20
N SER A 26 16.72 -12.18 7.66
CA SER A 26 17.72 -11.42 8.43
C SER A 26 17.58 -9.90 8.32
N TRP A 27 16.69 -9.38 7.48
CA TRP A 27 16.58 -7.95 7.22
C TRP A 27 15.13 -7.51 6.95
N ARG A 28 14.58 -6.74 7.91
CA ARG A 28 13.22 -6.20 7.91
C ARG A 28 13.25 -4.69 8.20
N PRO A 29 13.59 -3.83 7.22
CA PRO A 29 13.72 -2.41 7.46
C PRO A 29 12.34 -1.76 7.66
N ALA A 30 12.18 -1.05 8.78
CA ALA A 30 10.94 -0.39 9.15
C ALA A 30 10.97 1.14 8.96
N SER A 31 11.93 1.67 8.19
CA SER A 31 12.12 3.13 8.02
C SER A 31 10.92 3.84 7.39
N PHE A 32 10.08 3.12 6.64
CA PHE A 32 8.82 3.65 6.09
C PHE A 32 7.80 3.98 7.20
N TYR A 33 7.84 3.28 8.34
CA TYR A 33 6.81 3.34 9.38
C TYR A 33 6.70 4.73 10.00
N ASP A 34 7.83 5.33 10.36
CA ASP A 34 7.85 6.63 11.03
C ASP A 34 7.29 7.72 10.12
N ARG A 35 7.53 7.60 8.80
CA ARG A 35 7.00 8.51 7.77
C ARG A 35 5.51 8.33 7.53
N VAL A 36 5.04 7.08 7.53
CA VAL A 36 3.60 6.76 7.49
C VAL A 36 2.90 7.36 8.73
N LYS A 37 3.50 7.20 9.91
CA LYS A 37 2.99 7.73 11.18
C LYS A 37 2.92 9.26 11.15
N GLU A 38 4.00 9.93 10.72
CA GLU A 38 4.05 11.38 10.53
C GLU A 38 2.90 11.86 9.64
N ASN A 39 2.71 11.27 8.46
CA ASN A 39 1.62 11.61 7.55
C ASN A 39 0.25 11.42 8.21
N ARG A 40 0.03 10.28 8.87
CA ARG A 40 -1.28 9.95 9.45
C ARG A 40 -1.63 10.84 10.64
N GLN A 41 -0.63 11.28 11.43
CA GLN A 41 -0.81 12.23 12.53
C GLN A 41 -1.39 13.57 12.05
N ILE A 42 -0.97 14.04 10.87
CA ILE A 42 -1.50 15.26 10.25
C ILE A 42 -2.65 15.00 9.26
N GLY A 43 -3.13 13.75 9.20
CA GLY A 43 -4.29 13.34 8.43
C GLY A 43 -4.03 13.08 6.94
N LEU A 44 -2.79 13.05 6.47
CA LEU A 44 -2.46 12.89 5.05
C LEU A 44 -2.41 11.41 4.62
N HIS A 45 -2.81 11.16 3.37
CA HIS A 45 -2.60 9.88 2.70
C HIS A 45 -1.12 9.61 2.48
N THR A 46 -0.75 8.34 2.47
CA THR A 46 0.62 7.93 2.15
C THR A 46 0.62 7.05 0.91
N LEU A 47 1.27 7.53 -0.15
CA LEU A 47 1.62 6.68 -1.29
C LEU A 47 2.81 5.79 -0.89
N VAL A 48 2.62 4.48 -1.04
CA VAL A 48 3.61 3.44 -0.80
C VAL A 48 4.01 2.87 -2.16
N LEU A 49 5.26 3.12 -2.56
CA LEU A 49 5.87 2.53 -3.74
C LEU A 49 6.40 1.14 -3.38
N LEU A 50 6.13 0.15 -4.23
CA LEU A 50 6.44 -1.25 -3.96
C LEU A 50 7.71 -1.68 -4.68
N ASP A 51 8.49 -2.54 -4.03
CA ASP A 51 9.79 -2.99 -4.50
C ASP A 51 9.74 -3.71 -5.85
N ILE A 52 10.81 -3.56 -6.62
CA ILE A 52 11.01 -4.20 -7.91
C ILE A 52 12.43 -4.74 -7.95
N LYS A 53 12.55 -6.06 -8.03
CA LYS A 53 13.82 -6.77 -8.16
C LYS A 53 13.91 -7.37 -9.55
N VAL A 54 14.74 -6.77 -10.40
CA VAL A 54 14.97 -7.21 -11.78
C VAL A 54 16.45 -7.53 -11.98
N LYS A 55 16.73 -8.66 -12.63
CA LYS A 55 18.11 -9.08 -12.96
C LYS A 55 19.05 -9.11 -11.74
N GLU A 56 18.56 -9.56 -10.59
CA GLU A 56 19.42 -9.83 -9.43
C GLU A 56 20.06 -11.22 -9.59
N GLN A 57 21.32 -11.36 -9.19
CA GLN A 57 21.94 -12.68 -9.02
C GLN A 57 21.63 -13.16 -7.61
N SER A 58 21.35 -14.45 -7.45
CA SER A 58 21.29 -15.04 -6.11
C SER A 58 22.66 -14.89 -5.43
N VAL A 59 22.67 -14.78 -4.10
CA VAL A 59 23.91 -14.69 -3.30
C VAL A 59 24.85 -15.84 -3.63
N GLU A 60 24.31 -17.05 -3.81
CA GLU A 60 25.08 -18.24 -4.21
C GLU A 60 25.72 -18.09 -5.60
N ASN A 61 24.96 -17.61 -6.60
CA ASN A 61 25.48 -17.40 -7.94
C ASN A 61 26.56 -16.32 -7.97
N MET A 62 26.39 -15.25 -7.18
CA MET A 62 27.38 -14.18 -7.03
C MET A 62 28.68 -14.69 -6.39
N ILE A 63 28.58 -15.44 -5.28
CA ILE A 63 29.75 -16.05 -4.60
C ILE A 63 30.51 -16.99 -5.55
N ARG A 64 29.79 -17.72 -6.42
CA ARG A 64 30.36 -18.65 -7.40
C ARG A 64 30.76 -18.01 -8.73
N GLY A 65 30.64 -16.68 -8.88
CA GLY A 65 30.96 -15.96 -10.12
C GLY A 65 30.10 -16.34 -11.32
N ARG A 66 28.90 -16.90 -11.11
CA ARG A 66 27.98 -17.32 -12.17
C ARG A 66 27.05 -16.16 -12.54
N LEU A 67 27.03 -15.78 -13.81
CA LEU A 67 26.12 -14.76 -14.36
C LEU A 67 24.71 -15.32 -14.60
N VAL A 68 24.11 -15.91 -13.55
CA VAL A 68 22.74 -16.44 -13.59
C VAL A 68 21.84 -15.48 -12.82
N TYR A 69 20.89 -14.89 -13.54
CA TYR A 69 19.95 -13.92 -13.02
C TYR A 69 18.62 -14.58 -12.67
N GLU A 70 18.06 -14.18 -11.53
CA GLU A 70 16.74 -14.61 -11.12
C GLU A 70 15.65 -13.94 -11.96
N PRO A 71 14.47 -14.61 -12.10
CA PRO A 71 13.32 -13.99 -12.75
C PRO A 71 12.93 -12.70 -12.01
N PRO A 72 12.41 -11.68 -12.73
CA PRO A 72 11.88 -10.47 -12.13
C PRO A 72 10.86 -10.75 -11.03
N ARG A 73 11.05 -10.10 -9.88
CA ARG A 73 10.10 -10.10 -8.77
C ARG A 73 9.56 -8.69 -8.57
N TYR A 74 8.25 -8.58 -8.51
CA TYR A 74 7.53 -7.34 -8.28
C TYR A 74 6.70 -7.52 -7.02
N MET A 75 6.86 -6.62 -6.06
CA MET A 75 6.10 -6.69 -4.83
C MET A 75 4.62 -6.41 -5.12
N THR A 76 3.77 -7.26 -4.55
CA THR A 76 2.31 -7.13 -4.65
C THR A 76 1.75 -6.31 -3.50
N VAL A 77 0.52 -5.82 -3.65
CA VAL A 77 -0.19 -5.10 -2.58
C VAL A 77 -0.39 -5.99 -1.37
N GLY A 78 -0.76 -7.26 -1.56
CA GLY A 78 -0.97 -8.20 -0.47
C GLY A 78 0.30 -8.47 0.34
N GLN A 79 1.46 -8.59 -0.33
CA GLN A 79 2.75 -8.66 0.37
C GLN A 79 3.06 -7.39 1.16
N CYS A 80 2.83 -6.22 0.57
CA CYS A 80 3.03 -4.95 1.26
C CYS A 80 2.15 -4.83 2.50
N ALA A 81 0.87 -5.17 2.39
CA ALA A 81 -0.09 -5.12 3.50
C ALA A 81 0.33 -6.04 4.65
N ARG A 82 0.75 -7.29 4.35
CA ARG A 82 1.29 -8.22 5.35
C ARG A 82 2.52 -7.66 6.05
N GLN A 83 3.51 -7.16 5.30
CA GLN A 83 4.72 -6.56 5.88
C GLN A 83 4.42 -5.33 6.73
N MET A 84 3.44 -4.50 6.33
CA MET A 84 3.00 -3.38 7.15
C MET A 84 2.43 -3.86 8.49
N LEU A 85 1.51 -4.84 8.47
CA LEU A 85 0.90 -5.38 9.69
C LEU A 85 1.94 -6.05 10.61
N GLU A 86 2.93 -6.76 10.06
CA GLU A 86 4.07 -7.32 10.81
C GLU A 86 4.83 -6.22 11.58
N ILE A 87 5.15 -5.11 10.92
CA ILE A 87 5.86 -3.99 11.57
C ILE A 87 5.00 -3.27 12.61
N GLU A 88 3.69 -3.13 12.40
CA GLU A 88 2.80 -2.56 13.42
C GLU A 88 2.68 -3.49 14.63
N GLU A 89 2.64 -4.81 14.44
CA GLU A 89 2.66 -5.77 15.55
C GLU A 89 3.98 -5.69 16.34
N GLU A 90 5.12 -5.50 15.68
CA GLU A 90 6.42 -5.32 16.32
C GLU A 90 6.53 -3.98 17.07
N LYS A 91 6.11 -2.87 16.45
CA LYS A 91 6.27 -1.52 17.01
C LYS A 91 5.14 -1.14 17.99
N GLY A 92 3.90 -1.51 17.70
CA GLY A 92 2.73 -1.24 18.54
C GLY A 92 2.46 0.24 18.81
N GLU A 93 2.82 1.14 17.89
CA GLU A 93 2.69 2.59 18.11
C GLU A 93 1.37 3.17 17.56
N GLY A 94 0.51 2.34 16.97
CA GLY A 94 -0.78 2.74 16.43
C GLY A 94 -0.67 3.64 15.20
N ALA A 95 0.35 3.43 14.36
CA ALA A 95 0.48 4.18 13.11
C ALA A 95 -0.57 3.73 12.09
N TYR A 96 -0.98 2.48 12.14
CA TYR A 96 -2.12 1.93 11.42
C TYR A 96 -2.55 0.63 12.12
N GLY A 97 -3.43 -0.14 11.51
CA GLY A 97 -3.86 -1.43 12.05
C GLY A 97 -4.60 -2.25 11.01
N PRO A 98 -5.06 -3.46 11.36
CA PRO A 98 -5.74 -4.36 10.43
C PRO A 98 -6.92 -3.72 9.71
N ASP A 99 -7.68 -2.87 10.39
CA ASP A 99 -8.89 -2.21 9.86
C ASP A 99 -8.59 -0.86 9.19
N SER A 100 -7.32 -0.43 9.13
CA SER A 100 -6.95 0.79 8.44
C SER A 100 -7.26 0.69 6.95
N LEU A 101 -8.01 1.67 6.43
CA LEU A 101 -8.40 1.73 5.03
C LEU A 101 -7.21 2.07 4.13
N ALA A 102 -7.13 1.36 3.01
CA ALA A 102 -6.10 1.51 1.98
C ALA A 102 -6.67 1.21 0.59
N ILE A 103 -5.90 1.57 -0.44
CA ILE A 103 -6.20 1.31 -1.85
C ILE A 103 -4.99 0.62 -2.47
N GLY A 104 -5.17 -0.61 -2.93
CA GLY A 104 -4.27 -1.24 -3.88
C GLY A 104 -4.51 -0.68 -5.28
N ALA A 105 -3.44 -0.30 -5.96
CA ALA A 105 -3.49 0.24 -7.31
C ALA A 105 -2.55 -0.56 -8.21
N ALA A 106 -3.02 -0.96 -9.39
CA ALA A 106 -2.25 -1.73 -10.34
C ALA A 106 -2.28 -1.10 -11.72
N ARG A 107 -1.10 -0.96 -12.34
CA ARG A 107 -0.91 -0.52 -13.74
C ARG A 107 -1.61 0.83 -14.03
N VAL A 108 -1.53 1.76 -13.08
CA VAL A 108 -2.14 3.09 -13.16
C VAL A 108 -1.68 3.83 -14.42
N GLY A 109 -2.63 4.38 -15.17
CA GLY A 109 -2.44 5.00 -16.49
C GLY A 109 -2.36 4.02 -17.67
N GLY A 110 -2.46 2.71 -17.41
CA GLY A 110 -2.45 1.66 -18.43
C GLY A 110 -3.86 1.22 -18.85
N ARG A 111 -3.94 0.45 -19.95
CA ARG A 111 -5.22 -0.10 -20.45
C ARG A 111 -5.90 -1.09 -19.52
N THR A 112 -5.11 -1.71 -18.64
CA THR A 112 -5.57 -2.71 -17.67
C THR A 112 -5.46 -2.16 -16.25
N GLU A 113 -5.52 -0.84 -16.07
CA GLU A 113 -5.57 -0.20 -14.75
C GLU A 113 -6.63 -0.85 -13.86
N LYS A 114 -6.29 -1.07 -12.58
CA LYS A 114 -7.21 -1.57 -11.57
C LYS A 114 -6.96 -0.91 -10.22
N PHE A 115 -8.05 -0.70 -9.48
CA PHE A 115 -8.03 -0.32 -8.09
C PHE A 115 -8.83 -1.33 -7.28
N VAL A 116 -8.35 -1.64 -6.08
CA VAL A 116 -9.05 -2.43 -5.07
C VAL A 116 -8.89 -1.72 -3.74
N ALA A 117 -9.98 -1.40 -3.08
CA ALA A 117 -9.98 -0.70 -1.80
C ALA A 117 -10.45 -1.64 -0.67
N GLY A 118 -9.99 -1.40 0.54
CA GLY A 118 -10.36 -2.22 1.69
C GLY A 118 -9.50 -1.89 2.90
N THR A 119 -9.69 -2.66 3.94
CA THR A 119 -8.80 -2.70 5.10
C THR A 119 -7.45 -3.30 4.73
N LEU A 120 -6.38 -2.99 5.47
CA LEU A 120 -5.09 -3.65 5.29
C LEU A 120 -5.21 -5.18 5.41
N ARG A 121 -6.08 -5.67 6.30
CA ARG A 121 -6.37 -7.10 6.44
C ARG A 121 -6.94 -7.70 5.17
N GLU A 122 -7.96 -7.07 4.57
CA GLU A 122 -8.55 -7.56 3.32
C GLU A 122 -7.55 -7.53 2.18
N LEU A 123 -6.78 -6.43 2.06
CA LEU A 123 -5.85 -6.25 0.95
C LEU A 123 -4.74 -7.31 0.90
N CYS A 124 -4.38 -7.95 2.02
CA CYS A 124 -3.48 -9.09 2.07
C CYS A 124 -3.80 -10.15 1.01
N ASP A 125 -5.09 -10.38 0.70
CA ASP A 125 -5.55 -11.50 -0.12
C ASP A 125 -6.23 -11.04 -1.43
N THR A 126 -5.89 -9.83 -1.93
CA THR A 126 -6.54 -9.22 -3.12
C THR A 126 -5.69 -9.22 -4.39
N ASP A 127 -4.52 -9.86 -4.38
CA ASP A 127 -3.56 -9.79 -5.49
C ASP A 127 -4.13 -10.31 -6.82
N GLU A 128 -5.02 -11.32 -6.78
CA GLU A 128 -5.72 -11.82 -7.97
C GLU A 128 -6.68 -10.79 -8.58
N LEU A 129 -7.36 -9.99 -7.74
CA LEU A 129 -8.25 -8.92 -8.19
C LEU A 129 -7.46 -7.82 -8.89
N LEU A 130 -6.29 -7.46 -8.35
CA LEU A 130 -5.37 -6.48 -8.92
C LEU A 130 -4.68 -7.00 -10.18
N GLY A 131 -4.34 -8.29 -10.25
CA GLY A 131 -3.68 -8.93 -11.38
C GLY A 131 -2.18 -8.60 -11.49
N ALA A 132 -1.64 -8.62 -12.72
CA ALA A 132 -0.20 -8.48 -12.98
C ALA A 132 0.45 -7.18 -12.43
N PRO A 133 1.78 -7.14 -12.19
CA PRO A 133 2.47 -5.90 -11.85
C PRO A 133 2.37 -4.83 -12.96
N LEU A 134 2.71 -3.55 -12.71
CA LEU A 134 3.25 -2.96 -11.48
C LEU A 134 2.14 -2.56 -10.49
N HIS A 135 2.42 -2.69 -9.20
CA HIS A 135 1.51 -2.33 -8.12
C HIS A 135 2.06 -1.15 -7.30
N SER A 136 1.15 -0.39 -6.71
CA SER A 136 1.39 0.57 -5.63
C SER A 136 0.25 0.48 -4.62
N MET A 137 0.44 1.04 -3.42
CA MET A 137 -0.62 1.11 -2.43
C MET A 137 -0.73 2.54 -1.89
N VAL A 138 -1.95 2.95 -1.55
CA VAL A 138 -2.18 4.18 -0.80
C VAL A 138 -2.80 3.82 0.53
N LEU A 139 -2.14 4.14 1.64
CA LEU A 139 -2.75 4.09 2.96
C LEU A 139 -3.52 5.40 3.18
N LEU A 140 -4.80 5.33 3.53
CA LEU A 140 -5.59 6.53 3.78
C LEU A 140 -5.12 7.25 5.04
N GLY A 141 -4.97 8.56 4.95
CA GLY A 141 -4.94 9.45 6.11
C GLY A 141 -6.35 9.72 6.63
N ARG A 142 -6.46 10.40 7.76
CA ARG A 142 -7.75 10.73 8.39
C ARG A 142 -8.45 11.95 7.79
N ARG A 143 -7.76 12.81 7.06
CA ARG A 143 -8.35 13.97 6.38
C ARG A 143 -8.87 13.52 5.02
N THR A 144 -10.07 12.94 5.02
CA THR A 144 -10.77 12.48 3.79
C THR A 144 -12.06 13.25 3.57
N HIS A 145 -12.35 13.65 2.34
CA HIS A 145 -13.61 14.27 1.95
C HIS A 145 -14.66 13.21 1.59
N GLU A 146 -15.95 13.51 1.76
CA GLU A 146 -17.06 12.58 1.44
C GLU A 146 -17.02 12.11 -0.02
N LEU A 147 -16.72 13.01 -0.96
CA LEU A 147 -16.50 12.67 -2.37
C LEU A 147 -15.37 11.63 -2.60
N GLU A 148 -14.31 11.66 -1.80
CA GLU A 148 -13.26 10.63 -1.88
C GLU A 148 -13.81 9.28 -1.42
N HIS A 149 -14.59 9.26 -0.34
CA HIS A 149 -15.27 8.04 0.12
C HIS A 149 -16.20 7.47 -0.94
N ASP A 150 -17.08 8.30 -1.52
CA ASP A 150 -18.08 7.85 -2.47
C ASP A 150 -17.45 7.27 -3.74
N TYR A 151 -16.37 7.89 -4.21
CA TYR A 151 -15.62 7.38 -5.35
C TYR A 151 -14.89 6.07 -5.02
N VAL A 152 -14.12 6.05 -3.92
CA VAL A 152 -13.28 4.88 -3.57
C VAL A 152 -14.12 3.67 -3.19
N LYS A 153 -15.30 3.87 -2.57
CA LYS A 153 -16.24 2.81 -2.20
C LYS A 153 -16.63 1.93 -3.39
N ALA A 154 -16.61 2.45 -4.62
CA ALA A 154 -16.90 1.66 -5.81
C ALA A 154 -15.90 0.50 -6.01
N PHE A 155 -14.67 0.64 -5.50
CA PHE A 155 -13.60 -0.35 -5.57
C PHE A 155 -13.44 -1.19 -4.29
N ALA A 156 -14.26 -0.96 -3.27
CA ALA A 156 -14.13 -1.65 -1.99
C ALA A 156 -14.46 -3.14 -2.11
N VAL A 157 -13.63 -3.99 -1.49
CA VAL A 157 -13.86 -5.44 -1.34
C VAL A 157 -15.18 -5.68 -0.62
N ASP A 158 -15.36 -5.05 0.54
CA ASP A 158 -16.62 -5.00 1.27
C ASP A 158 -17.07 -3.54 1.42
N LYS A 159 -18.13 -3.18 0.69
CA LYS A 159 -18.68 -1.81 0.66
C LYS A 159 -19.35 -1.41 1.96
N GLU A 160 -19.91 -2.35 2.70
CA GLU A 160 -20.59 -2.08 3.97
C GLU A 160 -19.56 -1.88 5.07
N ALA A 161 -18.57 -2.77 5.16
CA ALA A 161 -17.46 -2.63 6.10
C ALA A 161 -16.65 -1.35 5.82
N TRP A 162 -16.36 -1.05 4.55
CA TRP A 162 -15.71 0.20 4.15
C TRP A 162 -16.45 1.43 4.67
N SER A 163 -17.75 1.56 4.39
CA SER A 163 -18.53 2.74 4.82
C SER A 163 -18.65 2.83 6.34
N ARG A 164 -18.79 1.70 7.03
CA ARG A 164 -18.84 1.68 8.50
C ARG A 164 -17.54 2.20 9.10
N ILE A 165 -16.40 1.64 8.70
CA ILE A 165 -15.07 2.05 9.19
C ILE A 165 -14.79 3.52 8.81
N TRP A 166 -15.14 3.91 7.59
CA TRP A 166 -14.98 5.29 7.15
C TRP A 166 -15.75 6.26 8.05
N ASN A 167 -17.03 6.00 8.34
CA ASN A 167 -17.82 6.83 9.25
C ASN A 167 -17.25 6.88 10.68
N GLU A 168 -16.69 5.77 11.17
CA GLU A 168 -16.13 5.66 12.52
C GLU A 168 -14.82 6.45 12.69
N GLU A 169 -13.92 6.38 11.70
CA GLU A 169 -12.53 6.84 11.81
C GLU A 169 -12.11 7.99 10.87
N TYR A 170 -12.80 8.17 9.74
CA TYR A 170 -12.34 9.01 8.63
C TYR A 170 -13.33 10.14 8.26
N GLY A 171 -14.64 9.92 8.45
CA GLY A 171 -15.71 10.86 8.11
C GLY A 171 -15.92 12.00 9.12
N LYS A 172 -15.17 11.99 10.23
CA LYS A 172 -15.20 13.05 11.25
C LYS A 172 -14.25 14.17 10.85
N GLN A 173 -14.58 14.92 9.79
CA GLN A 173 -13.91 16.19 9.55
C GLN A 173 -14.44 17.23 10.55
N LEU A 174 -13.54 17.81 11.35
CA LEU A 174 -13.76 19.06 12.08
C LEU A 174 -13.65 20.25 11.12
#